data_AF-A0A7Y7NBH5-F1
#
_entry.id   AF-A0A7Y7NBH5-F1
#
_cell.length_a   1.000
_cell.length_b   1.000
_cell.length_c   1.000
_cell.angle_alpha   90.00
_cell.angle_beta   90.00
_cell.angle_gamma   90.00
#
_symmetry.space_group_name_H-M   'P 1'
#
loop_
_entity.id
_entity.type
_entity.pdbx_description
1 polymer ?
#
loop_
_entity_poly.entity_id
_entity_poly.type
_entity_poly.pdbx_seq_one_letter_code
_entity_poly.pdbx_strand_id
1 'polypeptide(L)'
;MATVPYKTYQQILITNDDQTVYPKLVDLLDSFTRTQMGKDLLTEINSTVHKVTIRAITDQTGSGCSPLDEDQGIVLLARGLKNNDVNCIKNELFAALSKAQKSGVTVSFVVKQIAQGLSPATYQASLNVVKPQNVLVGGPDLDRNANIRLVQLNKLVNGDLTNRDKNFEQAIRRILRPWLQAGRGCSCTVDIDLYRQKQIRSDGTEHARNVVVSLGHELVHAWHYTYGKVLTWFGENLNPDLEEVITVGLPPYNFEKFSENILRSQVQNLDLRLAY
;
A
#
# COMPACT_ATOMS: atom_id res chain seq x y z
N MET A 1 17.01 9.88 -21.07
CA MET A 1 15.70 10.50 -20.85
C MET A 1 15.90 11.77 -20.06
N ALA A 2 15.67 12.93 -20.68
CA ALA A 2 15.72 14.21 -20.01
C ALA A 2 14.51 14.34 -19.08
N THR A 3 14.73 14.79 -17.85
CA THR A 3 13.67 15.00 -16.87
C THR A 3 13.66 16.44 -16.38
N VAL A 4 12.47 16.94 -16.07
CA VAL A 4 12.26 18.30 -15.56
C VAL A 4 11.46 18.23 -14.26
N PRO A 5 11.87 18.95 -13.19
CA PRO A 5 11.05 19.06 -11.99
C PRO A 5 9.68 19.67 -12.26
N TYR A 6 8.65 19.15 -11.61
CA TYR A 6 7.30 19.69 -11.67
C TYR A 6 7.16 20.89 -10.74
N LYS A 7 7.18 22.11 -11.33
CA LYS A 7 7.01 23.38 -10.61
C LYS A 7 7.96 23.47 -9.40
N THR A 8 7.41 23.64 -8.20
CA THR A 8 8.17 23.77 -6.95
C THR A 8 8.59 22.43 -6.36
N TYR A 9 8.07 21.30 -6.86
CA TYR A 9 8.32 19.97 -6.33
C TYR A 9 9.56 19.35 -6.99
N GLN A 10 10.75 19.63 -6.43
CA GLN A 10 12.05 19.18 -6.94
C GLN A 10 12.21 17.65 -7.06
N GLN A 11 11.50 16.87 -6.24
CA GLN A 11 11.57 15.40 -6.29
C GLN A 11 10.52 14.77 -7.22
N ILE A 12 9.60 15.57 -7.77
CA ILE A 12 8.61 15.10 -8.73
C ILE A 12 9.13 15.46 -10.11
N LEU A 13 9.58 14.47 -10.86
CA LEU A 13 10.21 14.66 -12.17
C LEU A 13 9.24 14.20 -13.26
N ILE A 14 9.19 14.92 -14.38
CA ILE A 14 8.43 14.54 -15.57
C ILE A 14 9.43 14.27 -16.70
N THR A 15 9.28 13.16 -17.41
CA THR A 15 10.06 12.90 -18.63
C THR A 15 9.69 13.91 -19.72
N ASN A 16 10.69 14.54 -20.32
CA ASN A 16 10.54 15.58 -21.34
C ASN A 16 11.14 15.14 -22.70
N ASP A 17 11.07 13.85 -22.99
CA ASP A 17 11.63 13.31 -24.25
C ASP A 17 10.67 13.48 -25.44
N ASP A 18 9.39 13.76 -25.18
CA ASP A 18 8.35 13.99 -26.19
C ASP A 18 7.57 15.28 -25.91
N GLN A 19 7.74 16.26 -26.80
CA GLN A 19 7.11 17.59 -26.70
C GLN A 19 5.58 17.55 -26.82
N THR A 20 4.99 16.48 -27.32
CA THR A 20 3.53 16.31 -27.42
C THR A 20 2.92 15.67 -26.16
N VAL A 21 3.73 14.91 -25.42
CA VAL A 21 3.32 14.19 -24.21
C VAL A 21 3.59 15.01 -22.96
N TYR A 22 4.72 15.72 -22.91
CA TYR A 22 5.11 16.51 -21.73
C TYR A 22 4.01 17.49 -21.27
N PRO A 23 3.39 18.31 -22.16
CA PRO A 23 2.30 19.20 -21.75
C PRO A 23 1.11 18.45 -21.13
N LYS A 24 0.76 17.26 -21.66
CA LYS A 24 -0.35 16.45 -21.13
C LYS A 24 -0.07 15.93 -19.72
N LEU A 25 1.18 15.54 -19.44
CA LEU A 25 1.59 15.13 -18.09
C LEU A 25 1.57 16.30 -17.11
N VAL A 26 1.98 17.50 -17.56
CA VAL A 26 1.88 18.73 -16.77
C VAL A 26 0.41 19.07 -16.47
N ASP A 27 -0.47 19.05 -17.47
CA ASP A 27 -1.91 19.32 -17.28
C ASP A 27 -2.58 18.30 -16.35
N LEU A 28 -2.17 17.04 -16.42
CA LEU A 28 -2.64 15.98 -15.54
C LEU A 28 -2.22 16.22 -14.08
N LEU A 29 -0.94 16.57 -13.85
CA LEU A 29 -0.44 16.94 -12.53
C LEU A 29 -1.08 18.23 -12.00
N ASP A 30 -1.35 19.19 -12.87
CA ASP A 30 -2.09 20.41 -12.53
C ASP A 30 -3.53 20.09 -12.09
N SER A 31 -4.16 19.13 -12.74
CA SER A 31 -5.49 18.64 -12.34
C SER A 31 -5.43 17.89 -11.01
N PHE A 32 -4.42 17.06 -10.79
CA PHE A 32 -4.19 16.36 -9.53
C PHE A 32 -3.95 17.32 -8.36
N THR A 33 -3.11 18.34 -8.54
CA THR A 33 -2.79 19.36 -7.53
C THR A 33 -3.90 20.37 -7.26
N ARG A 34 -5.02 20.34 -8.02
CA ARG A 34 -6.24 21.07 -7.61
C ARG A 34 -6.94 20.43 -6.43
N THR A 35 -6.73 19.12 -6.21
CA THR A 35 -7.25 18.42 -5.03
C THR A 35 -6.36 18.68 -3.81
N GLN A 36 -6.94 18.68 -2.61
CA GLN A 36 -6.15 18.86 -1.38
C GLN A 36 -5.20 17.69 -1.16
N MET A 37 -5.70 16.46 -1.38
CA MET A 37 -4.88 15.25 -1.32
C MET A 37 -3.68 15.33 -2.26
N GLY A 38 -3.89 15.82 -3.50
CA GLY A 38 -2.79 15.93 -4.47
C GLY A 38 -1.69 16.88 -4.03
N LYS A 39 -2.03 18.05 -3.48
CA LYS A 39 -1.04 18.99 -2.92
C LYS A 39 -0.26 18.37 -1.76
N ASP A 40 -0.96 17.74 -0.83
CA ASP A 40 -0.36 17.16 0.38
C ASP A 40 0.54 15.96 0.03
N LEU A 41 0.10 15.10 -0.89
CA LEU A 41 0.88 13.94 -1.36
C LEU A 41 2.17 14.37 -2.04
N LEU A 42 2.11 15.31 -2.99
CA LEU A 42 3.32 15.80 -3.66
C LEU A 42 4.26 16.51 -2.69
N THR A 43 3.72 17.22 -1.69
CA THR A 43 4.53 17.86 -0.64
C THR A 43 5.27 16.82 0.21
N GLU A 44 4.59 15.75 0.61
CA GLU A 44 5.17 14.65 1.39
C GLU A 44 6.26 13.90 0.63
N ILE A 45 6.03 13.57 -0.64
CA ILE A 45 7.06 12.96 -1.50
C ILE A 45 8.24 13.92 -1.64
N ASN A 46 7.98 15.21 -1.90
CA ASN A 46 9.01 16.22 -2.09
C ASN A 46 9.85 16.52 -0.84
N SER A 47 9.34 16.19 0.35
CA SER A 47 10.10 16.28 1.61
C SER A 47 11.10 15.13 1.79
N THR A 48 11.01 14.07 0.98
CA THR A 48 11.98 12.99 0.98
C THR A 48 13.21 13.32 0.12
N VAL A 49 14.26 12.50 0.24
CA VAL A 49 15.43 12.57 -0.64
C VAL A 49 15.25 11.80 -1.95
N HIS A 50 14.10 11.13 -2.12
CA HIS A 50 13.85 10.17 -3.20
C HIS A 50 13.05 10.83 -4.32
N LYS A 51 13.38 10.47 -5.56
CA LYS A 51 12.75 11.02 -6.77
C LYS A 51 11.62 10.12 -7.24
N VAL A 52 10.53 10.74 -7.68
CA VAL A 52 9.43 10.08 -8.39
C VAL A 52 9.44 10.61 -9.81
N THR A 53 9.76 9.74 -10.77
CA THR A 53 9.79 10.10 -12.20
C THR A 53 8.50 9.65 -12.87
N ILE A 54 7.72 10.59 -13.39
CA ILE A 54 6.47 10.35 -14.08
C ILE A 54 6.73 10.35 -15.58
N ARG A 55 6.30 9.29 -16.26
CA ARG A 55 6.35 9.19 -17.72
C ARG A 55 5.04 8.65 -18.27
N ALA A 56 4.73 9.02 -19.52
CA ALA A 56 3.61 8.42 -20.21
C ALA A 56 4.03 7.11 -20.87
N ILE A 57 3.12 6.15 -20.88
CA ILE A 57 3.21 4.92 -21.68
C ILE A 57 2.06 4.88 -22.68
N THR A 58 2.25 4.16 -23.77
CA THR A 58 1.29 4.09 -24.90
C THR A 58 0.89 2.65 -25.25
N ASP A 59 1.35 1.68 -24.48
CA ASP A 59 1.21 0.25 -24.79
C ASP A 59 -0.08 -0.38 -24.24
N GLN A 60 -0.96 0.40 -23.59
CA GLN A 60 -2.25 -0.06 -23.05
C GLN A 60 -2.14 -1.15 -21.96
N THR A 61 -0.93 -1.39 -21.44
CA THR A 61 -0.66 -2.39 -20.40
C THR A 61 -1.29 -1.98 -19.06
N GLY A 62 -1.31 -0.68 -18.79
CA GLY A 62 -1.90 -0.08 -17.60
C GLY A 62 -0.92 0.82 -16.87
N SER A 63 -1.46 1.80 -16.14
CA SER A 63 -0.61 2.58 -15.24
C SER A 63 0.01 1.67 -14.17
N GLY A 64 1.20 2.03 -13.72
CA GLY A 64 1.93 1.27 -12.72
C GLY A 64 3.03 2.09 -12.06
N CYS A 65 3.44 1.67 -10.87
CA CYS A 65 4.56 2.23 -10.13
C CYS A 65 5.65 1.17 -9.95
N SER A 66 6.89 1.50 -10.34
CA SER A 66 8.04 0.60 -10.24
C SER A 66 9.16 1.22 -9.41
N PRO A 67 9.64 0.57 -8.33
CA PRO A 67 10.77 1.04 -7.55
C PRO A 67 12.08 0.89 -8.32
N LEU A 68 13.04 1.81 -8.10
CA LEU A 68 14.41 1.66 -8.63
C LEU A 68 15.27 0.75 -7.75
N ASP A 69 14.98 0.68 -6.45
CA ASP A 69 15.59 -0.25 -5.50
C ASP A 69 14.51 -0.75 -4.53
N GLU A 70 13.87 -1.85 -4.93
CA GLU A 70 12.76 -2.46 -4.19
C GLU A 70 13.11 -2.78 -2.74
N ASP A 71 14.31 -3.29 -2.46
CA ASP A 71 14.71 -3.74 -1.13
C ASP A 71 14.79 -2.58 -0.12
N GLN A 72 14.93 -1.34 -0.60
CA GLN A 72 14.87 -0.15 0.25
C GLN A 72 13.45 0.37 0.42
N GLY A 73 12.57 0.11 -0.55
CA GLY A 73 11.19 0.58 -0.60
C GLY A 73 10.21 -0.24 0.26
N ILE A 74 10.58 -1.45 0.64
CA ILE A 74 9.76 -2.33 1.49
C ILE A 74 10.14 -2.24 2.97
N VAL A 75 9.18 -2.56 3.85
CA VAL A 75 9.43 -2.67 5.29
C VAL A 75 10.45 -3.75 5.60
N LEU A 76 11.24 -3.56 6.67
CA LEU A 76 12.37 -4.44 6.99
C LEU A 76 11.95 -5.91 7.20
N LEU A 77 10.78 -6.14 7.79
CA LEU A 77 10.23 -7.50 7.95
C LEU A 77 9.96 -8.16 6.59
N ALA A 78 9.37 -7.44 5.63
CA ALA A 78 9.09 -7.98 4.30
C ALA A 78 10.40 -8.34 3.57
N ARG A 79 11.42 -7.47 3.68
CA ARG A 79 12.75 -7.75 3.15
C ARG A 79 13.39 -8.97 3.77
N GLY A 80 13.30 -9.11 5.10
CA GLY A 80 13.81 -10.28 5.82
C GLY A 80 13.15 -11.57 5.33
N LEU A 81 11.82 -11.56 5.14
CA LEU A 81 11.07 -12.70 4.61
C LEU A 81 11.45 -13.04 3.17
N LYS A 82 11.54 -12.03 2.29
CA LYS A 82 12.00 -12.17 0.90
C LYS A 82 13.37 -12.85 0.81
N ASN A 83 14.31 -12.40 1.65
CA ASN A 83 15.72 -12.83 1.60
C ASN A 83 16.04 -14.02 2.52
N ASN A 84 15.05 -14.57 3.24
CA ASN A 84 15.26 -15.60 4.27
C ASN A 84 16.27 -15.19 5.35
N ASP A 85 16.37 -13.91 5.66
CA ASP A 85 17.26 -13.41 6.70
C ASP A 85 16.63 -13.62 8.08
N VAL A 86 17.01 -14.74 8.71
CA VAL A 86 16.54 -15.17 10.04
C VAL A 86 16.72 -14.06 11.08
N ASN A 87 17.86 -13.37 11.06
CA ASN A 87 18.17 -12.35 12.05
C ASN A 87 17.30 -11.11 11.85
N CYS A 88 17.12 -10.69 10.60
CA CYS A 88 16.22 -9.58 10.26
C CYS A 88 14.78 -9.92 10.66
N ILE A 89 14.26 -11.10 10.29
CA ILE A 89 12.89 -11.51 10.62
C ILE A 89 12.68 -11.49 12.14
N LYS A 90 13.58 -12.13 12.89
CA LYS A 90 13.52 -12.20 14.35
C LYS A 90 13.52 -10.82 15.00
N ASN A 91 14.48 -9.98 14.64
CA ASN A 91 14.64 -8.67 15.27
C ASN A 91 13.46 -7.75 14.95
N GLU A 92 13.02 -7.71 13.70
CA GLU A 92 11.93 -6.84 13.27
C GLU A 92 10.58 -7.30 13.83
N LEU A 93 10.32 -8.60 13.86
CA LEU A 93 9.09 -9.14 14.43
C LEU A 93 9.03 -8.90 15.94
N PHE A 94 10.12 -9.14 16.66
CA PHE A 94 10.19 -8.87 18.10
C PHE A 94 10.00 -7.38 18.40
N ALA A 95 10.64 -6.50 17.63
CA ALA A 95 10.49 -5.05 17.79
C ALA A 95 9.05 -4.58 17.51
N ALA A 96 8.42 -5.08 16.44
CA ALA A 96 7.05 -4.74 16.09
C ALA A 96 6.05 -5.20 17.16
N LEU A 97 6.17 -6.44 17.65
CA LEU A 97 5.33 -6.95 18.74
C LEU A 97 5.52 -6.15 20.03
N SER A 98 6.76 -5.79 20.37
CA SER A 98 7.07 -4.98 21.54
C SER A 98 6.45 -3.57 21.45
N LYS A 99 6.51 -2.94 20.27
CA LYS A 99 5.86 -1.65 20.01
C LYS A 99 4.33 -1.77 20.09
N ALA A 100 3.75 -2.83 19.52
CA ALA A 100 2.31 -3.11 19.60
C ALA A 100 1.83 -3.26 21.05
N GLN A 101 2.56 -4.04 21.85
CA GLN A 101 2.26 -4.23 23.27
C GLN A 101 2.30 -2.91 24.05
N LYS A 102 3.29 -2.05 23.80
CA LYS A 102 3.35 -0.69 24.38
C LYS A 102 2.17 0.19 23.98
N SER A 103 1.55 -0.07 22.83
CA SER A 103 0.32 0.59 22.38
C SER A 103 -0.98 -0.09 22.88
N GLY A 104 -0.89 -1.10 23.76
CA GLY A 104 -2.04 -1.81 24.32
C GLY A 104 -2.54 -2.99 23.49
N VAL A 105 -1.82 -3.39 22.43
CA VAL A 105 -2.18 -4.52 21.58
C VAL A 105 -1.47 -5.78 22.06
N THR A 106 -2.25 -6.77 22.51
CA THR A 106 -1.71 -8.02 23.07
C THR A 106 -1.33 -9.01 21.98
N VAL A 107 -0.39 -9.92 22.27
CA VAL A 107 -0.06 -11.04 21.38
C VAL A 107 -1.31 -11.89 21.09
N SER A 108 -2.18 -12.10 22.09
CA SER A 108 -3.45 -12.81 21.93
C SER A 108 -4.35 -12.16 20.88
N PHE A 109 -4.47 -10.82 20.91
CA PHE A 109 -5.21 -10.08 19.90
C PHE A 109 -4.60 -10.30 18.50
N VAL A 110 -3.28 -10.19 18.36
CA VAL A 110 -2.58 -10.40 17.08
C VAL A 110 -2.86 -11.80 16.52
N VAL A 111 -2.68 -12.86 17.31
CA VAL A 111 -2.89 -14.23 16.81
C VAL A 111 -4.35 -14.53 16.48
N LYS A 112 -5.30 -13.93 17.20
CA LYS A 112 -6.73 -14.04 16.86
C LYS A 112 -7.05 -13.32 15.55
N GLN A 113 -6.46 -12.14 15.32
CA GLN A 113 -6.59 -11.42 14.04
C GLN A 113 -5.99 -12.21 12.87
N ILE A 114 -4.84 -12.88 13.09
CA ILE A 114 -4.26 -13.77 12.07
C ILE A 114 -5.19 -14.97 11.82
N ALA A 115 -5.74 -15.57 12.88
CA ALA A 115 -6.62 -16.74 12.80
C ALA A 115 -7.96 -16.46 12.11
N GLN A 116 -8.48 -15.24 12.20
CA GLN A 116 -9.64 -14.79 11.43
C GLN A 116 -9.37 -14.69 9.93
N GLY A 117 -8.08 -14.67 9.53
CA GLY A 117 -7.66 -14.60 8.13
C GLY A 117 -7.88 -13.24 7.48
N LEU A 118 -7.69 -13.22 6.16
CA LEU A 118 -8.20 -12.17 5.30
C LEU A 118 -9.67 -12.50 5.05
N SER A 119 -10.62 -11.98 5.82
CA SER A 119 -12.00 -12.03 5.33
C SER A 119 -12.06 -11.10 4.11
N PRO A 120 -12.38 -11.58 2.89
CA PRO A 120 -12.93 -10.68 1.91
C PRO A 120 -14.30 -10.25 2.48
N ALA A 121 -14.48 -8.95 2.74
CA ALA A 121 -15.75 -8.34 3.13
C ALA A 121 -16.40 -8.78 4.47
N THR A 122 -16.39 -7.87 5.43
CA THR A 122 -17.65 -7.32 5.99
C THR A 122 -17.38 -5.83 6.21
N TYR A 123 -17.48 -4.98 5.19
CA TYR A 123 -18.75 -4.44 4.67
C TYR A 123 -19.96 -4.57 5.63
N GLN A 124 -19.75 -4.32 6.92
CA GLN A 124 -20.79 -3.70 7.73
C GLN A 124 -20.36 -2.25 7.90
N ALA A 125 -21.00 -1.34 7.14
CA ALA A 125 -20.79 0.10 7.30
C ALA A 125 -20.97 0.56 8.76
N SER A 126 -21.73 -0.20 9.57
CA SER A 126 -21.92 0.00 11.01
C SER A 126 -20.70 -0.34 11.89
N LEU A 127 -19.71 -1.11 11.42
CA LEU A 127 -18.54 -1.51 12.21
C LEU A 127 -17.24 -0.78 11.84
N ASN A 128 -17.21 -0.08 10.70
CA ASN A 128 -15.99 0.49 10.11
C ASN A 128 -15.84 2.01 10.24
N VAL A 129 -16.73 2.67 11.00
CA VAL A 129 -16.64 4.12 11.31
C VAL A 129 -15.75 4.39 12.53
N VAL A 130 -15.19 3.34 13.16
CA VAL A 130 -14.46 3.47 14.42
C VAL A 130 -13.10 2.79 14.34
N LYS A 131 -12.09 3.44 14.95
CA LYS A 131 -10.77 2.87 15.26
C LYS A 131 -10.94 1.43 15.78
N PRO A 132 -10.11 0.44 15.37
CA PRO A 132 -10.31 -0.96 15.69
C PRO A 132 -10.66 -1.13 17.17
N GLN A 133 -11.91 -1.52 17.44
CA GLN A 133 -12.37 -1.80 18.79
C GLN A 133 -11.89 -3.20 19.18
N ASN A 134 -11.47 -3.37 20.42
CA ASN A 134 -10.95 -4.62 21.01
C ASN A 134 -11.99 -5.76 21.12
N VAL A 135 -13.05 -5.76 20.31
CA VAL A 135 -14.15 -6.73 20.43
C VAL A 135 -14.03 -7.78 19.34
N LEU A 136 -13.51 -8.95 19.72
CA LEU A 136 -13.53 -10.14 18.89
C LEU A 136 -14.68 -11.04 19.32
N VAL A 137 -15.67 -11.22 18.45
CA VAL A 137 -16.71 -12.25 18.62
C VAL A 137 -16.09 -13.59 18.18
N GLY A 138 -15.89 -14.52 19.12
CA GLY A 138 -15.20 -15.79 18.86
C GLY A 138 -16.05 -17.02 19.19
N GLY A 139 -15.97 -18.04 18.33
CA GLY A 139 -16.40 -19.42 18.59
C GLY A 139 -15.20 -20.35 18.83
N PRO A 140 -15.42 -21.64 19.18
CA PRO A 140 -14.37 -22.59 19.58
C PRO A 140 -13.24 -22.78 18.55
N ASP A 141 -13.57 -22.71 17.25
CA ASP A 141 -12.59 -22.87 16.17
C ASP A 141 -11.60 -21.71 16.07
N LEU A 142 -12.00 -20.50 16.52
CA LEU A 142 -11.14 -19.33 16.49
C LEU A 142 -10.00 -19.45 17.51
N ASP A 143 -10.29 -19.89 18.73
CA ASP A 143 -9.27 -20.04 19.77
C ASP A 143 -8.30 -21.19 19.43
N ARG A 144 -8.80 -22.28 18.84
CA ARG A 144 -7.95 -23.36 18.31
C ARG A 144 -7.00 -22.84 17.23
N ASN A 145 -7.53 -22.12 16.24
CA ASN A 145 -6.72 -21.55 15.17
C ASN A 145 -5.72 -20.50 15.69
N ALA A 146 -6.13 -19.66 16.64
CA ALA A 146 -5.27 -18.69 17.30
C ALA A 146 -4.09 -19.36 18.01
N ASN A 147 -4.30 -20.49 18.67
CA ASN A 147 -3.22 -21.27 19.29
C ASN A 147 -2.22 -21.82 18.25
N ILE A 148 -2.70 -22.30 17.09
CA ILE A 148 -1.84 -22.71 15.98
C ILE A 148 -0.99 -21.52 15.50
N ARG A 149 -1.61 -20.35 15.31
CA ARG A 149 -0.91 -19.13 14.88
C ARG A 149 0.07 -18.61 15.94
N LEU A 150 -0.22 -18.79 17.22
CA LEU A 150 0.69 -18.47 18.32
C LEU A 150 1.96 -19.33 18.26
N VAL A 151 1.82 -20.64 18.01
CA VAL A 151 2.98 -21.53 17.84
C VAL A 151 3.83 -21.10 16.65
N GLN A 152 3.21 -20.81 15.49
CA GLN A 152 3.93 -20.31 14.31
C GLN A 152 4.63 -18.97 14.58
N LEU A 153 3.98 -18.05 15.28
CA LEU A 153 4.55 -16.74 15.63
C LEU A 153 5.75 -16.89 16.56
N ASN A 154 5.64 -17.74 17.59
CA ASN A 154 6.74 -18.02 18.51
C ASN A 154 7.93 -18.67 17.81
N LYS A 155 7.71 -19.54 16.84
CA LYS A 155 8.77 -20.10 16.01
C LYS A 155 9.54 -19.01 15.26
N LEU A 156 8.84 -18.12 14.55
CA LEU A 156 9.46 -17.02 13.82
C LEU A 156 10.23 -16.06 14.75
N VAL A 157 9.66 -15.71 15.91
CA VAL A 157 10.34 -14.86 16.92
C VAL A 157 11.61 -15.52 17.45
N ASN A 158 11.69 -16.86 17.45
CA ASN A 158 12.87 -17.60 17.85
C ASN A 158 13.83 -17.92 16.68
N GLY A 159 13.50 -17.51 15.46
CA GLY A 159 14.31 -17.76 14.26
C GLY A 159 14.07 -19.14 13.61
N ASP A 160 13.04 -19.87 14.03
CA ASP A 160 12.58 -21.08 13.35
C ASP A 160 11.65 -20.69 12.19
N LEU A 161 12.15 -20.89 10.96
CA LEU A 161 11.42 -20.58 9.72
C LEU A 161 10.54 -21.76 9.24
N THR A 162 10.41 -22.85 10.01
CA THR A 162 9.55 -23.97 9.63
C THR A 162 8.06 -23.61 9.70
N ASN A 163 7.26 -24.24 8.83
CA ASN A 163 5.79 -24.10 8.79
C ASN A 163 5.29 -22.65 8.60
N ARG A 164 6.08 -21.80 7.94
CA ARG A 164 5.60 -20.51 7.44
C ARG A 164 4.84 -20.73 6.12
N ASP A 165 3.66 -20.14 6.02
CA ASP A 165 2.88 -20.10 4.79
C ASP A 165 2.70 -18.64 4.35
N LYS A 166 2.55 -18.39 3.05
CA LYS A 166 2.46 -17.02 2.51
C LYS A 166 1.31 -16.22 3.13
N ASN A 167 0.18 -16.87 3.45
CA ASN A 167 -0.97 -16.20 4.06
C ASN A 167 -0.66 -15.77 5.49
N PHE A 168 0.06 -16.59 6.25
CA PHE A 168 0.54 -16.25 7.59
C PHE A 168 1.50 -15.05 7.56
N GLU A 169 2.47 -15.07 6.65
CA GLU A 169 3.42 -13.96 6.47
C GLU A 169 2.71 -12.66 6.09
N GLN A 170 1.78 -12.71 5.12
CA GLN A 170 0.97 -11.56 4.73
C GLN A 170 0.11 -11.03 5.89
N ALA A 171 -0.51 -11.93 6.67
CA ALA A 171 -1.31 -11.57 7.83
C ALA A 171 -0.48 -10.87 8.91
N ILE A 172 0.74 -11.34 9.20
CA ILE A 172 1.65 -10.67 10.13
C ILE A 172 1.96 -9.25 9.65
N ARG A 173 2.36 -9.11 8.37
CA ARG A 173 2.72 -7.80 7.82
C ARG A 173 1.55 -6.82 7.85
N ARG A 174 0.35 -7.29 7.50
CA ARG A 174 -0.90 -6.54 7.60
C ARG A 174 -1.18 -6.05 9.02
N ILE A 175 -1.24 -6.98 9.97
CA ILE A 175 -1.69 -6.69 11.34
C ILE A 175 -0.66 -5.83 12.07
N LEU A 176 0.63 -6.09 11.84
CA LEU A 176 1.70 -5.35 12.50
C LEU A 176 2.13 -4.08 11.76
N ARG A 177 1.55 -3.77 10.58
CA ARG A 177 1.91 -2.62 9.73
C ARG A 177 2.22 -1.33 10.51
N PRO A 178 1.40 -0.89 11.48
CA PRO A 178 1.66 0.36 12.21
C PRO A 178 2.94 0.37 13.04
N TRP A 179 3.49 -0.81 13.35
CA TRP A 179 4.64 -0.99 14.23
C TRP A 179 5.88 -1.55 13.52
N LEU A 180 5.75 -1.93 12.24
CA LEU A 180 6.89 -2.38 11.43
C LEU A 180 7.89 -1.24 11.22
N GLN A 181 9.16 -1.58 11.18
CA GLN A 181 10.19 -0.63 10.78
C GLN A 181 10.16 -0.43 9.27
N ALA A 182 10.09 0.83 8.85
CA ALA A 182 10.21 1.20 7.46
C ALA A 182 11.62 0.88 6.92
N GLY A 183 11.69 0.58 5.63
CA GLY A 183 12.93 0.61 4.86
C GLY A 183 13.51 2.02 4.75
N ARG A 184 14.56 2.18 3.94
CA ARG A 184 15.17 3.50 3.72
C ARG A 184 14.36 4.37 2.74
N GLY A 185 13.40 3.77 2.08
CA GLY A 185 12.73 4.33 0.92
C GLY A 185 13.59 4.23 -0.34
N CYS A 186 12.94 4.36 -1.49
CA CYS A 186 13.62 4.40 -2.78
C CYS A 186 12.96 5.39 -3.73
N SER A 187 13.72 5.79 -4.74
CA SER A 187 13.17 6.47 -5.90
C SER A 187 12.36 5.49 -6.76
N CYS A 188 11.37 5.97 -7.50
CA CYS A 188 10.53 5.14 -8.34
C CYS A 188 10.17 5.82 -9.66
N THR A 189 9.63 5.01 -10.58
CA THR A 189 9.03 5.47 -11.83
C THR A 189 7.53 5.21 -11.79
N VAL A 190 6.76 6.21 -12.19
CA VAL A 190 5.30 6.13 -12.34
C VAL A 190 5.00 6.20 -13.83
N ASP A 191 4.48 5.10 -14.35
CA ASP A 191 4.09 4.94 -15.74
C ASP A 191 2.59 5.20 -15.84
N ILE A 192 2.22 6.24 -16.58
CA ILE A 192 0.81 6.62 -16.75
C ILE A 192 0.37 6.38 -18.17
N ASP A 193 -0.72 5.66 -18.29
CA ASP A 193 -1.39 5.48 -19.57
C ASP A 193 -2.42 6.60 -19.73
N LEU A 194 -2.08 7.57 -20.59
CA LEU A 194 -2.94 8.73 -20.86
C LEU A 194 -4.17 8.39 -21.71
N TYR A 195 -4.18 7.21 -22.36
CA TYR A 195 -5.16 6.86 -23.39
C TYR A 195 -6.04 5.68 -23.00
N ARG A 196 -5.65 4.92 -21.97
CA ARG A 196 -6.42 3.77 -21.50
C ARG A 196 -7.72 4.19 -20.84
N GLN A 197 -8.81 3.99 -21.57
CA GLN A 197 -10.18 4.13 -21.09
C GLN A 197 -10.69 2.87 -20.35
N LYS A 198 -9.80 1.98 -19.90
CA LYS A 198 -10.19 0.65 -19.40
C LYS A 198 -11.26 0.77 -18.32
N GLN A 199 -12.32 0.00 -18.53
CA GLN A 199 -13.54 -0.01 -17.75
C GLN A 199 -13.25 -0.52 -16.34
N ILE A 200 -13.72 0.20 -15.32
CA ILE A 200 -13.78 -0.32 -13.95
C ILE A 200 -15.21 -0.85 -13.76
N ARG A 201 -15.34 -2.13 -13.40
CA ARG A 201 -16.61 -2.68 -12.91
C ARG A 201 -16.69 -2.40 -11.41
N SER A 202 -17.09 -1.19 -11.01
CA SER A 202 -17.34 -0.86 -9.59
C SER A 202 -18.79 -1.11 -9.17
N ASP A 203 -19.72 -1.22 -10.11
CA ASP A 203 -21.17 -1.10 -9.86
C ASP A 203 -22.04 -1.80 -10.91
N GLY A 204 -21.44 -2.55 -11.84
CA GLY A 204 -22.15 -3.16 -12.98
C GLY A 204 -22.40 -2.20 -14.15
N THR A 205 -21.91 -0.96 -14.08
CA THR A 205 -21.93 0.02 -15.18
C THR A 205 -20.51 0.37 -15.66
N GLU A 206 -20.37 0.56 -16.97
CA GLU A 206 -19.07 0.79 -17.60
C GLU A 206 -18.71 2.28 -17.55
N HIS A 207 -17.71 2.62 -16.73
CA HIS A 207 -17.16 3.98 -16.68
C HIS A 207 -15.69 3.98 -17.09
N ALA A 208 -15.29 4.98 -17.88
CA ALA A 208 -13.88 5.23 -18.19
C ALA A 208 -13.12 5.58 -16.91
N ARG A 209 -11.99 4.92 -16.65
CA ARG A 209 -11.13 5.26 -15.51
C ARG A 209 -10.67 6.72 -15.63
N ASN A 210 -10.94 7.53 -14.61
CA ASN A 210 -10.47 8.90 -14.55
C ASN A 210 -8.93 8.89 -14.45
N VAL A 211 -8.25 9.50 -15.43
CA VAL A 211 -6.77 9.49 -15.53
C VAL A 211 -6.10 10.19 -14.34
N VAL A 212 -6.75 11.21 -13.74
CA VAL A 212 -6.26 11.88 -12.52
C VAL A 212 -6.27 10.90 -11.35
N VAL A 213 -7.29 10.06 -11.25
CA VAL A 213 -7.37 9.00 -10.23
C VAL A 213 -6.34 7.90 -10.50
N SER A 214 -6.13 7.53 -11.76
CA SER A 214 -5.06 6.59 -12.14
C SER A 214 -3.68 7.12 -11.73
N LEU A 215 -3.36 8.38 -12.01
CA LEU A 215 -2.13 9.01 -11.55
C LEU A 215 -2.02 9.04 -10.03
N GLY A 216 -3.09 9.45 -9.34
CA GLY A 216 -3.09 9.52 -7.89
C GLY A 216 -2.88 8.16 -7.23
N HIS A 217 -3.46 7.09 -7.80
CA HIS A 217 -3.24 5.71 -7.36
C HIS A 217 -1.75 5.35 -7.41
N GLU A 218 -1.10 5.54 -8.57
CA GLU A 218 0.33 5.23 -8.71
C GLU A 218 1.22 6.13 -7.84
N LEU A 219 0.82 7.38 -7.61
CA LEU A 219 1.54 8.28 -6.72
C LEU A 219 1.42 7.88 -5.23
N VAL A 220 0.35 7.20 -4.83
CA VAL A 220 0.24 6.63 -3.48
C VAL A 220 1.20 5.45 -3.32
N HIS A 221 1.32 4.58 -4.32
CA HIS A 221 2.38 3.57 -4.33
C HIS A 221 3.77 4.20 -4.27
N ALA A 222 4.03 5.24 -5.09
CA ALA A 222 5.28 5.98 -5.05
C ALA A 222 5.57 6.57 -3.66
N TRP A 223 4.56 7.10 -2.98
CA TRP A 223 4.69 7.58 -1.62
C TRP A 223 5.05 6.45 -0.64
N HIS A 224 4.43 5.28 -0.73
CA HIS A 224 4.83 4.14 0.10
C HIS A 224 6.29 3.72 -0.17
N TYR A 225 6.71 3.67 -1.44
CA TYR A 225 8.09 3.35 -1.82
C TYR A 225 9.11 4.37 -1.31
N THR A 226 8.83 5.67 -1.45
CA THR A 226 9.74 6.74 -0.99
C THR A 226 9.88 6.79 0.54
N TYR A 227 8.89 6.26 1.27
CA TYR A 227 8.96 6.14 2.74
C TYR A 227 9.40 4.76 3.23
N GLY A 228 9.65 3.79 2.36
CA GLY A 228 10.05 2.43 2.77
C GLY A 228 8.93 1.65 3.44
N LYS A 229 7.66 1.92 3.10
CA LYS A 229 6.47 1.41 3.81
C LYS A 229 5.73 0.29 3.09
N VAL A 230 6.20 -0.12 1.91
CA VAL A 230 5.53 -1.16 1.12
C VAL A 230 5.61 -2.50 1.87
N LEU A 231 4.49 -3.23 1.90
CA LEU A 231 4.36 -4.47 2.66
C LEU A 231 4.63 -5.74 1.85
N THR A 232 4.58 -5.66 0.53
CA THR A 232 4.82 -6.75 -0.40
C THR A 232 6.00 -6.41 -1.29
N TRP A 233 6.51 -7.38 -2.03
CA TRP A 233 7.48 -7.12 -3.09
C TRP A 233 6.88 -7.49 -4.44
N PHE A 234 7.42 -6.89 -5.50
CA PHE A 234 7.01 -7.09 -6.86
C PHE A 234 7.10 -8.57 -7.24
N GLY A 235 6.01 -9.10 -7.80
CA GLY A 235 5.90 -10.51 -8.19
C GLY A 235 5.54 -11.49 -7.05
N GLU A 236 5.24 -11.02 -5.84
CA GLU A 236 4.77 -11.90 -4.75
C GLU A 236 3.45 -12.64 -5.10
N ASN A 237 2.72 -12.17 -6.13
CA ASN A 237 1.50 -12.76 -6.70
C ASN A 237 0.51 -13.19 -5.61
N LEU A 238 0.16 -12.26 -4.74
CA LEU A 238 -0.83 -12.47 -3.68
C LEU A 238 -2.23 -12.12 -4.19
N ASN A 239 -3.24 -12.84 -3.70
CA ASN A 239 -4.65 -12.54 -3.97
C ASN A 239 -5.43 -12.43 -2.65
N PRO A 240 -5.92 -11.23 -2.27
CA PRO A 240 -5.68 -9.94 -2.92
C PRO A 240 -4.24 -9.43 -2.69
N ASP A 241 -3.77 -8.56 -3.58
CA ASP A 241 -2.53 -7.81 -3.34
C ASP A 241 -2.75 -6.80 -2.21
N LEU A 242 -2.04 -6.98 -1.11
CA LEU A 242 -2.22 -6.17 0.10
C LEU A 242 -1.91 -4.69 -0.16
N GLU A 243 -0.91 -4.43 -1.00
CA GLU A 243 -0.45 -3.08 -1.30
C GLU A 243 -1.49 -2.31 -2.13
N GLU A 244 -2.16 -2.99 -3.05
CA GLU A 244 -3.30 -2.47 -3.80
C GLU A 244 -4.50 -2.17 -2.90
N VAL A 245 -4.85 -3.09 -2.00
CA VAL A 245 -5.96 -2.92 -1.05
C VAL A 245 -5.75 -1.68 -0.16
N ILE A 246 -4.51 -1.46 0.30
CA ILE A 246 -4.11 -0.28 1.08
C ILE A 246 -4.18 0.99 0.22
N THR A 247 -3.61 0.93 -0.99
CA THR A 247 -3.54 2.07 -1.92
C THR A 247 -4.92 2.54 -2.36
N VAL A 248 -5.84 1.61 -2.61
CA VAL A 248 -7.24 1.95 -2.88
C VAL A 248 -7.91 2.59 -1.65
N GLY A 249 -7.49 2.21 -0.44
CA GLY A 249 -8.14 2.63 0.81
C GLY A 249 -9.37 1.79 1.12
N LEU A 250 -9.33 0.50 0.80
CA LEU A 250 -10.37 -0.45 1.20
C LEU A 250 -10.27 -0.73 2.71
N PRO A 251 -11.38 -0.98 3.42
CA PRO A 251 -11.34 -1.30 4.84
C PRO A 251 -10.36 -2.44 5.17
N PRO A 252 -9.56 -2.33 6.26
CA PRO A 252 -9.61 -1.29 7.30
C PRO A 252 -8.73 -0.04 6.99
N TYR A 253 -8.28 0.13 5.75
CA TYR A 253 -7.34 1.19 5.33
C TYR A 253 -8.02 2.49 4.88
N ASN A 254 -9.31 2.66 5.20
CA ASN A 254 -10.02 3.91 4.98
C ASN A 254 -9.47 5.08 5.83
N PHE A 255 -8.58 4.79 6.78
CA PHE A 255 -7.88 5.78 7.61
C PHE A 255 -6.46 6.11 7.13
N GLU A 256 -5.99 5.52 6.02
CA GLU A 256 -4.71 5.91 5.44
C GLU A 256 -4.71 7.41 5.11
N LYS A 257 -3.57 8.07 5.33
CA LYS A 257 -3.43 9.50 5.05
C LYS A 257 -3.73 9.81 3.57
N PHE A 258 -3.35 8.90 2.69
CA PHE A 258 -3.50 8.99 1.25
C PHE A 258 -4.04 7.67 0.71
N SER A 259 -5.07 7.73 -0.13
CA SER A 259 -5.63 6.58 -0.84
C SER A 259 -6.40 7.01 -2.07
N GLU A 260 -6.64 6.09 -2.99
CA GLU A 260 -7.50 6.32 -4.17
C GLU A 260 -8.88 6.81 -3.73
N ASN A 261 -9.49 6.21 -2.72
CA ASN A 261 -10.82 6.61 -2.22
C ASN A 261 -10.86 8.04 -1.67
N ILE A 262 -9.80 8.50 -1.00
CA ILE A 262 -9.70 9.91 -0.59
C ILE A 262 -9.66 10.81 -1.82
N LEU A 263 -8.90 10.46 -2.85
CA LEU A 263 -8.84 11.25 -4.08
C LEU A 263 -10.19 11.29 -4.80
N ARG A 264 -10.85 10.14 -4.93
CA ARG A 264 -12.16 10.02 -5.58
C ARG A 264 -13.21 10.88 -4.89
N SER A 265 -13.18 10.99 -3.56
CA SER A 265 -14.06 11.91 -2.83
C SER A 265 -13.84 13.39 -3.12
N GLN A 266 -12.66 13.76 -3.64
CA GLN A 266 -12.28 15.14 -3.98
C GLN A 266 -12.40 15.45 -5.48
N VAL A 267 -12.60 14.43 -6.32
CA VAL A 267 -12.83 14.57 -7.76
C VAL A 267 -14.33 14.39 -8.02
N GLN A 268 -14.96 15.36 -8.66
CA GLN A 268 -16.42 15.38 -8.84
C GLN A 268 -16.95 14.11 -9.53
N ASN A 269 -18.09 13.61 -9.05
CA ASN A 269 -18.89 12.54 -9.65
C ASN A 269 -18.17 11.18 -9.75
N LEU A 270 -17.29 10.84 -8.81
CA LEU A 270 -16.68 9.52 -8.74
C LEU A 270 -17.13 8.78 -7.47
N ASP A 271 -17.76 7.61 -7.66
CA ASP A 271 -18.08 6.71 -6.56
C ASP A 271 -16.82 6.12 -5.95
N LEU A 272 -16.85 5.84 -4.65
CA LEU A 272 -15.75 5.15 -3.96
C LEU A 272 -15.62 3.71 -4.47
N ARG A 273 -14.39 3.19 -4.52
CA ARG A 273 -14.15 1.77 -4.76
C ARG A 273 -14.33 1.02 -3.45
N LEU A 274 -15.27 0.08 -3.43
CA LEU A 274 -15.67 -0.65 -2.22
C LEU A 274 -15.23 -2.12 -2.22
N ALA A 275 -14.69 -2.61 -3.34
CA ALA A 275 -14.20 -3.97 -3.51
C ALA A 275 -12.99 -4.01 -4.47
N TYR A 276 -12.15 -5.05 -4.30
CA TYR A 276 -11.01 -5.33 -5.17
C TYR A 276 -11.46 -6.08 -6.43
#